data_AF-A0A942J3I2-F1
#
_entry.id   AF-A0A942J3I2-F1
#
_cell.length_a   1.000
_cell.length_b   1.000
_cell.length_c   1.000
_cell.angle_alpha   90.00
_cell.angle_beta   90.00
_cell.angle_gamma   90.00
#
_symmetry.space_group_name_H-M   'P 1'
#
loop_
_entity.id
_entity.type
_entity.pdbx_description
1 polymer ?
#
loop_
_entity_poly.entity_id
_entity_poly.type
_entity_poly.pdbx_seq_one_letter_code
_entity_poly.pdbx_strand_id
1 'polypeptide(L)' 'MEAALFDADGAAVVVHADPDDYRTDPSGNSGARIACGVLKRG' A
#
# COMPACT_ATOMS: atom_id res chain seq x y z
N MET A 1 -5.64 5.75 20.56
CA MET A 1 -4.77 5.56 19.40
C MET A 1 -5.23 4.27 18.76
N GLU A 2 -6.12 4.39 17.76
CA GLU A 2 -6.60 3.24 16.99
C GLU A 2 -5.41 2.63 16.25
N ALA A 3 -5.37 1.31 16.08
CA ALA A 3 -4.30 0.67 15.31
C ALA A 3 -4.37 1.19 13.86
N ALA A 4 -3.36 1.94 13.41
CA ALA A 4 -3.36 2.71 12.15
C ALA A 4 -3.71 1.94 10.87
N LEU A 5 -3.67 0.60 10.92
CA LEU A 5 -4.01 -0.25 9.78
C LEU A 5 -5.51 -0.58 9.68
N PHE A 6 -6.26 -0.41 10.77
CA PHE A 6 -7.68 -0.72 10.87
C PHE A 6 -8.43 0.46 11.49
N ASP A 7 -8.08 1.67 11.09
CA ASP A 7 -8.81 2.87 11.46
C ASP A 7 -10.16 2.96 10.71
N ALA A 8 -10.83 4.12 10.82
CA ALA A 8 -12.17 4.30 10.28
C ALA A 8 -12.26 4.12 8.75
N ASP A 9 -11.21 4.47 8.02
CA ASP A 9 -11.15 4.35 6.56
C ASP A 9 -10.52 3.02 6.13
N GLY A 10 -9.76 2.39 7.03
CA GLY A 10 -9.09 1.10 6.81
C GLY A 10 -7.85 1.22 5.94
N ALA A 11 -7.34 0.09 5.47
CA ALA A 11 -6.12 0.05 4.66
C ALA A 11 -6.20 -1.01 3.56
N ALA A 12 -5.38 -0.82 2.53
CA ALA A 12 -5.19 -1.78 1.44
C ALA A 12 -3.71 -2.01 1.16
N VAL A 13 -3.37 -3.23 0.77
CA VAL A 13 -2.07 -3.58 0.20
C VAL A 13 -2.15 -3.38 -1.32
N VAL A 14 -1.17 -2.67 -1.86
CA VAL A 14 -1.05 -2.39 -3.30
C VAL A 14 0.24 -3.02 -3.82
N VAL A 15 0.15 -3.79 -4.90
CA VAL A 15 1.31 -4.32 -5.62
C VAL A 15 1.53 -3.47 -6.86
N HIS A 16 2.76 -3.00 -7.06
CA HIS A 16 3.15 -2.24 -8.24
C HIS A 16 3.82 -3.13 -9.29
N ALA A 17 3.91 -2.62 -10.53
CA ALA A 17 4.43 -3.35 -11.68
C ALA A 17 5.94 -3.60 -11.59
N ASP A 18 6.67 -2.64 -11.01
CA ASP A 18 8.12 -2.65 -10.90
C ASP A 18 8.56 -2.65 -9.42
N PRO A 19 9.79 -3.08 -9.11
CA PRO A 19 10.35 -3.01 -7.77
C PRO A 19 10.48 -1.58 -7.24
N ASP A 20 10.31 -1.41 -5.93
CA ASP A 20 10.54 -0.14 -5.22
C ASP A 20 12.05 0.12 -5.07
N ASP A 21 12.49 1.35 -5.33
CA ASP A 21 13.88 1.78 -5.22
C ASP A 21 14.28 2.32 -3.84
N TYR A 22 13.33 2.42 -2.90
CA TYR A 22 13.46 2.92 -1.53
C TYR A 22 14.09 4.31 -1.39
N ARG A 23 14.02 5.13 -2.44
CA ARG A 23 14.67 6.45 -2.46
C ARG A 23 13.81 7.53 -3.08
N THR A 24 13.12 7.21 -4.16
CA THR A 24 12.43 8.22 -4.97
C THR A 24 11.05 8.50 -4.40
N ASP A 25 10.85 9.73 -3.93
CA ASP A 25 9.52 10.18 -3.57
C ASP A 25 8.64 10.35 -4.82
N PRO A 26 7.34 10.04 -4.75
CA PRO A 26 6.60 9.57 -3.56
C PRO A 26 6.41 8.06 -3.48
N SER A 27 6.80 7.28 -4.49
CA SER A 27 6.39 5.86 -4.63
C SER A 27 7.49 4.94 -5.16
N GLY A 28 8.75 5.30 -4.92
CA GLY A 28 9.91 4.44 -5.15
C GLY A 28 10.14 4.03 -6.60
N ASN A 29 9.70 4.84 -7.57
CA ASN A 29 9.70 4.48 -8.99
C ASN A 29 9.05 3.11 -9.33
N SER A 30 8.11 2.65 -8.50
CA SER A 30 7.55 1.29 -8.61
C SER A 30 6.60 1.07 -9.82
N GLY A 31 6.34 2.09 -10.64
CA GLY A 31 5.46 1.98 -11.81
C GLY A 31 3.96 1.90 -11.45
N ALA A 32 3.17 1.27 -12.33
CA ALA A 32 1.70 1.23 -12.20
C ALA A 32 1.24 0.28 -11.08
N ARG A 33 0.06 0.54 -10.48
CA ARG A 33 -0.58 -0.35 -9.50
C ARG A 33 -1.26 -1.51 -10.24
N ILE A 34 -0.83 -2.75 -10.02
CA ILE A 34 -1.31 -3.93 -10.75
C ILE A 34 -2.20 -4.85 -9.92
N ALA A 35 -2.18 -4.75 -8.59
CA ALA A 35 -3.12 -5.43 -7.71
C ALA A 35 -3.43 -4.58 -6.47
N CYS A 36 -4.61 -4.79 -5.90
CA CYS A 36 -5.09 -4.13 -4.69
C CYS A 36 -5.89 -5.10 -3.84
N GLY A 37 -5.63 -5.15 -2.54
CA GLY A 37 -6.38 -5.96 -1.57
C GLY A 37 -6.65 -5.20 -0.28
N VAL A 38 -7.93 -5.07 0.08
CA VAL A 38 -8.36 -4.44 1.34
C VAL A 38 -8.07 -5.39 2.51
N LEU A 39 -7.48 -4.86 3.57
CA LEU A 39 -7.21 -5.62 4.79
C LEU A 39 -8.49 -5.75 5.63
N LYS A 40 -8.80 -6.98 6.03
CA LYS A 40 -9.93 -7.29 6.92
C LYS A 40 -9.47 -8.20 8.06
N ARG A 41 -10.09 -8.04 9.22
CA ARG A 41 -9.94 -8.99 10.33
C ARG A 41 -10.76 -10.25 10.04
N GLY A 42 -10.18 -11.40 10.35
CA GLY A 42 -10.90 -12.68 10.36
C GLY A 42 -11.67 -12.89 11.66
#